data_AF-A0A846QLN9-F1
#
_entry.id   AF-A0A846QLN9-F1
#
_cell.length_a   1.000
_cell.length_b   1.000
_cell.length_c   1.000
_cell.angle_alpha   90.00
_cell.angle_beta   90.00
_cell.angle_gamma   90.00
#
_symmetry.space_group_name_H-M   'P 1'
#
loop_
_entity.id
_entity.type
_entity.pdbx_description
1 polymer ?
#
loop_
_entity_poly.entity_id
_entity_poly.type
_entity_poly.pdbx_seq_one_letter_code
_entity_poly.pdbx_strand_id
1 'polypeptide(L)'
;MSKAWIRAKRPDFVRDVVRDFCQVHRELEREFRHFDKTGHVDFTVIRNLLGQETNKGLLWRLKDTAHLLFKKNASENGLLGQFLDWSMGYIFHDTMKLKEDAYQQQNYAPWFRELQRRQLPENARHVSQELMRVLDQTNESIQREVNRIRFILFNCRSLLVEYLPRHRDNELLARFFLASEELVREVFGSGYPRLVKAIYDDEPELMYLLAARSLRTGGWREDALRALAEAERMNPHHNLLGEERERITAKRS
;
A
#
# COMPACT_ATOMS: atom_id res chain seq x y z
N MET A 1 -5.50 14.00 19.87
CA MET A 1 -4.28 14.51 19.17
C MET A 1 -4.56 15.89 18.63
N SER A 2 -3.69 16.86 18.89
CA SER A 2 -3.85 18.24 18.40
C SER A 2 -3.57 18.33 16.90
N LYS A 3 -4.24 19.26 16.20
CA LYS A 3 -3.98 19.53 14.77
C LYS A 3 -2.52 19.93 14.50
N ALA A 4 -1.91 20.66 15.44
CA ALA A 4 -0.51 21.08 15.34
C ALA A 4 0.47 19.89 15.30
N TRP A 5 0.26 18.87 16.13
CA TRP A 5 1.09 17.66 16.11
C TRP A 5 0.96 16.89 14.80
N ILE A 6 -0.26 16.77 14.27
CA ILE A 6 -0.50 16.09 12.99
C ILE A 6 0.21 16.83 11.85
N ARG A 7 0.16 18.16 11.86
CA ARG A 7 0.86 18.99 10.85
C ARG A 7 2.37 18.83 10.93
N ALA A 8 2.94 18.80 12.13
CA ALA A 8 4.38 18.58 12.33
C ALA A 8 4.84 17.18 11.86
N LYS A 9 3.97 16.17 11.99
CA LYS A 9 4.24 14.78 11.58
C LYS A 9 3.78 14.44 10.16
N ARG A 10 3.38 15.44 9.37
CA ARG A 10 2.91 15.24 7.99
C ARG A 10 3.94 14.51 7.11
N PRO A 11 5.25 14.83 7.13
CA PRO A 11 6.24 14.10 6.33
C PRO A 11 6.28 12.61 6.66
N ASP A 12 6.24 12.25 7.96
CA ASP A 12 6.18 10.87 8.44
C ASP A 12 4.94 10.15 7.89
N PHE A 13 3.76 10.78 8.01
CA PHE A 13 2.49 10.19 7.55
C PHE A 13 2.44 9.99 6.04
N VAL A 14 2.95 10.95 5.26
CA VAL A 14 3.02 10.81 3.79
C VAL A 14 3.90 9.61 3.43
N ARG A 15 5.09 9.51 4.02
CA ARG A 15 5.99 8.37 3.82
C ARG A 15 5.31 7.06 4.24
N ASP A 16 4.67 7.04 5.41
CA ASP A 16 4.02 5.84 5.95
C ASP A 16 2.85 5.37 5.08
N VAL A 17 2.00 6.27 4.57
CA VAL A 17 0.92 5.93 3.65
C VAL A 17 1.46 5.32 2.37
N VAL A 18 2.50 5.92 1.76
CA VAL A 18 3.06 5.40 0.50
C VAL A 18 3.75 4.05 0.72
N ARG A 19 4.51 3.89 1.80
CA ARG A 19 5.14 2.62 2.18
C ARG A 19 4.09 1.54 2.37
N ASP A 20 3.12 1.79 3.25
CA ASP A 20 2.13 0.79 3.62
C ASP A 20 1.22 0.48 2.42
N PHE A 21 0.90 1.47 1.56
CA PHE A 21 0.20 1.25 0.30
C PHE A 21 0.96 0.30 -0.62
N CYS A 22 2.26 0.53 -0.83
CA CYS A 22 3.06 -0.34 -1.70
C CYS A 22 3.12 -1.78 -1.15
N GLN A 23 3.32 -1.93 0.16
CA GLN A 23 3.33 -3.24 0.81
C GLN A 23 1.98 -3.95 0.69
N VAL A 24 0.87 -3.27 1.01
CA VAL A 24 -0.49 -3.81 0.86
C VAL A 24 -0.78 -4.21 -0.58
N HIS A 25 -0.46 -3.34 -1.54
CA HIS A 25 -0.69 -3.59 -2.95
C HIS A 25 0.05 -4.85 -3.41
N ARG A 26 1.31 -5.03 -2.99
CA ARG A 26 2.07 -6.23 -3.34
C ARG A 26 1.46 -7.50 -2.76
N GLU A 27 1.11 -7.50 -1.47
CA GLU A 27 0.56 -8.69 -0.83
C GLU A 27 -0.82 -9.06 -1.40
N LEU A 28 -1.70 -8.07 -1.63
CA LEU A 28 -2.99 -8.30 -2.28
C LEU A 28 -2.84 -8.78 -3.72
N GLU A 29 -1.92 -8.20 -4.51
CA GLU A 29 -1.73 -8.63 -5.89
C GLU A 29 -1.13 -10.04 -5.97
N ARG A 30 -0.27 -10.44 -5.03
CA ARG A 30 0.21 -11.82 -4.91
C ARG A 30 -0.94 -12.78 -4.62
N GLU A 31 -1.80 -12.43 -3.68
CA GLU A 31 -2.97 -13.23 -3.33
C GLU A 31 -3.97 -13.31 -4.49
N PHE A 32 -4.23 -12.20 -5.18
CA PHE A 32 -5.17 -12.20 -6.28
C PHE A 32 -4.65 -12.93 -7.51
N ARG A 33 -3.33 -12.93 -7.76
CA ARG A 33 -2.72 -13.81 -8.77
C ARG A 33 -2.79 -15.29 -8.39
N HIS A 34 -2.78 -15.62 -7.10
CA HIS A 34 -3.05 -16.97 -6.63
C HIS A 34 -4.52 -17.33 -6.91
N PHE A 35 -5.45 -16.46 -6.52
CA PHE A 35 -6.87 -16.60 -6.79
C PHE A 35 -7.18 -16.78 -8.28
N ASP A 36 -6.56 -16.00 -9.19
CA ASP A 36 -6.80 -16.15 -10.63
C ASP A 36 -6.43 -17.56 -11.14
N LYS A 37 -5.47 -18.23 -10.49
CA LYS A 37 -5.01 -19.58 -10.87
C LYS A 37 -5.83 -20.68 -10.22
N THR A 38 -6.32 -20.46 -9.00
CA THR A 38 -6.92 -21.51 -8.16
C THR A 38 -8.42 -21.36 -7.95
N GLY A 39 -8.98 -20.16 -8.16
CA GLY A 39 -10.33 -19.81 -7.76
C GLY A 39 -10.53 -19.67 -6.24
N HIS A 40 -9.45 -19.65 -5.46
CA HIS A 40 -9.52 -19.61 -4.00
C HIS A 40 -8.68 -18.46 -3.44
N VAL A 41 -9.22 -17.79 -2.42
CA VAL A 41 -8.49 -16.80 -1.63
C VAL A 41 -8.07 -17.43 -0.30
N ASP A 42 -6.83 -17.23 0.10
CA ASP A 42 -6.31 -17.71 1.36
C ASP A 42 -6.79 -16.83 2.53
N PHE A 43 -7.69 -17.40 3.34
CA PHE A 43 -8.20 -16.78 4.57
C PHE A 43 -7.08 -16.29 5.50
N THR A 44 -6.02 -17.08 5.68
CA THR A 44 -4.92 -16.75 6.59
C THR A 44 -4.13 -15.55 6.09
N VAL A 45 -3.88 -15.47 4.78
CA VAL A 45 -3.21 -14.32 4.16
C VAL A 45 -4.03 -13.05 4.38
N ILE A 46 -5.33 -13.08 4.04
CA ILE A 46 -6.21 -11.91 4.20
C ILE A 46 -6.36 -11.52 5.67
N ARG A 47 -6.56 -12.50 6.57
CA ARG A 47 -6.66 -12.28 8.01
C ARG A 47 -5.40 -11.63 8.57
N ASN A 48 -4.21 -12.08 8.17
CA ASN A 48 -2.95 -11.51 8.65
C ASN A 48 -2.73 -10.08 8.11
N LEU A 49 -3.17 -9.81 6.88
CA LEU A 49 -3.09 -8.47 6.28
C LEU A 49 -3.96 -7.44 7.02
N LEU A 50 -5.16 -7.86 7.46
CA LEU A 50 -6.07 -7.05 8.28
C LEU A 50 -5.63 -6.96 9.74
N GLY A 51 -5.14 -8.07 10.28
CA GLY A 51 -4.85 -8.26 11.70
C GLY A 51 -6.11 -8.24 12.56
N GLN A 52 -5.95 -7.85 13.82
CA GLN A 52 -7.01 -7.70 14.81
C GLN A 52 -7.01 -6.27 15.37
N GLU A 53 -8.08 -5.87 16.05
CA GLU A 53 -8.16 -4.52 16.63
C GLU A 53 -7.04 -4.27 17.65
N THR A 54 -6.67 -5.28 18.43
CA THR A 54 -5.58 -5.25 19.42
C THR A 54 -4.19 -5.47 18.81
N ASN A 55 -4.12 -6.00 17.58
CA ASN A 55 -2.87 -6.22 16.84
C ASN A 55 -3.09 -5.91 15.34
N LYS A 56 -3.03 -4.63 15.01
CA LYS A 56 -3.42 -4.11 13.69
C LYS A 56 -2.50 -4.64 12.59
N GLY A 57 -3.11 -5.25 11.58
CA GLY A 57 -2.42 -5.65 10.37
C GLY A 57 -2.02 -4.45 9.51
N LEU A 58 -1.26 -4.73 8.46
CA LEU A 58 -0.73 -3.71 7.57
C LEU A 58 -1.84 -2.87 6.92
N LEU A 59 -2.93 -3.50 6.45
CA LEU A 59 -4.02 -2.78 5.79
C LEU A 59 -4.81 -1.89 6.76
N TRP A 60 -4.94 -2.31 8.02
CA TRP A 60 -5.52 -1.48 9.07
C TRP A 60 -4.65 -0.25 9.33
N ARG A 61 -3.33 -0.44 9.48
CA ARG A 61 -2.38 0.67 9.68
C ARG A 61 -2.41 1.65 8.52
N LEU A 62 -2.47 1.17 7.28
CA LEU A 62 -2.64 2.01 6.09
C LEU A 62 -3.91 2.85 6.19
N LYS A 63 -5.06 2.22 6.45
CA LYS A 63 -6.35 2.92 6.57
C LYS A 63 -6.34 3.98 7.67
N ASP A 64 -5.81 3.67 8.85
CA ASP A 64 -5.78 4.63 9.96
C ASP A 64 -4.82 5.79 9.67
N THR A 65 -3.67 5.51 9.06
CA THR A 65 -2.68 6.54 8.69
C THR A 65 -3.21 7.44 7.59
N ALA A 66 -3.87 6.88 6.57
CA ALA A 66 -4.57 7.62 5.53
C ALA A 66 -5.64 8.54 6.15
N HIS A 67 -6.41 8.04 7.12
CA HIS A 67 -7.42 8.84 7.81
C HIS A 67 -6.85 10.03 8.60
N LEU A 68 -5.71 9.82 9.25
CA LEU A 68 -4.99 10.89 9.95
C LEU A 68 -4.44 11.93 8.97
N LEU A 69 -3.88 11.47 7.85
CA LEU A 69 -3.26 12.35 6.85
C LEU A 69 -4.30 13.16 6.08
N PHE A 70 -5.32 12.48 5.54
CA PHE A 70 -6.23 13.02 4.55
C PHE A 70 -7.47 13.64 5.17
N LYS A 71 -8.20 12.93 6.04
CA LYS A 71 -9.48 13.39 6.58
C LYS A 71 -9.33 14.49 7.63
N LYS A 72 -8.36 14.35 8.55
CA LYS A 72 -8.16 15.36 9.61
C LYS A 72 -7.64 16.70 9.09
N ASN A 73 -7.09 16.71 7.87
CA ASN A 73 -6.61 17.90 7.16
C ASN A 73 -7.34 18.09 5.82
N ALA A 74 -8.63 17.74 5.75
CA ALA A 74 -9.39 17.72 4.49
C ALA A 74 -9.34 19.05 3.69
N SER A 75 -9.32 20.19 4.39
CA SER A 75 -9.18 21.52 3.76
C SER A 75 -7.84 21.72 3.04
N GLU A 76 -6.76 21.11 3.53
CA GLU A 76 -5.42 21.25 2.93
C GLU A 76 -5.15 20.22 1.83
N ASN A 77 -5.80 19.06 1.88
CA ASN A 77 -5.58 17.98 0.91
C ASN A 77 -6.53 18.03 -0.31
N GLY A 78 -7.57 18.87 -0.25
CA GLY A 78 -8.54 19.03 -1.32
C GLY A 78 -9.26 17.72 -1.68
N LEU A 79 -9.79 17.65 -2.91
CA LEU A 79 -10.51 16.48 -3.40
C LEU A 79 -9.62 15.24 -3.54
N LEU A 80 -8.35 15.41 -3.95
CA LEU A 80 -7.41 14.29 -4.10
C LEU A 80 -7.21 13.55 -2.78
N GLY A 81 -7.03 14.27 -1.66
CA GLY A 81 -6.94 13.65 -0.35
C GLY A 81 -8.21 12.91 0.06
N GLN A 82 -9.38 13.47 -0.25
CA GLN A 82 -10.66 12.82 0.05
C GLN A 82 -10.82 11.52 -0.74
N PHE A 83 -10.46 11.51 -2.02
CA PHE A 83 -10.48 10.29 -2.82
C PHE A 83 -9.48 9.24 -2.31
N LEU A 84 -8.30 9.65 -1.86
CA LEU A 84 -7.33 8.74 -1.26
C LEU A 84 -7.84 8.16 0.08
N ASP A 85 -8.37 8.98 0.99
CA ASP A 85 -8.98 8.50 2.26
C ASP A 85 -10.09 7.49 1.98
N TRP A 86 -11.01 7.85 1.08
CA TRP A 86 -12.14 7.01 0.70
C TRP A 86 -11.65 5.69 0.10
N SER A 87 -10.69 5.74 -0.83
CA SER A 87 -10.16 4.55 -1.51
C SER A 87 -9.48 3.59 -0.54
N MET A 88 -8.64 4.10 0.38
CA MET A 88 -7.98 3.26 1.39
C MET A 88 -8.99 2.65 2.38
N GLY A 89 -10.00 3.42 2.79
CA GLY A 89 -11.10 2.91 3.62
C GLY A 89 -11.91 1.84 2.89
N TYR A 90 -12.17 2.03 1.61
CA TYR A 90 -12.94 1.09 0.80
C TYR A 90 -12.20 -0.23 0.59
N ILE A 91 -10.90 -0.20 0.25
CA ILE A 91 -10.05 -1.40 0.17
C ILE A 91 -10.08 -2.15 1.50
N PHE A 92 -9.98 -1.46 2.63
CA PHE A 92 -10.06 -2.08 3.95
C PHE A 92 -11.39 -2.82 4.16
N HIS A 93 -12.52 -2.17 3.90
CA HIS A 93 -13.84 -2.77 4.09
C HIS A 93 -14.11 -3.95 3.15
N ASP A 94 -13.68 -3.86 1.90
CA ASP A 94 -13.81 -4.97 0.96
C ASP A 94 -12.93 -6.15 1.33
N THR A 95 -11.72 -5.88 1.82
CA THR A 95 -10.83 -6.95 2.29
C THR A 95 -11.40 -7.63 3.53
N MET A 96 -12.10 -6.89 4.41
CA MET A 96 -12.86 -7.49 5.53
C MET A 96 -13.96 -8.43 5.04
N LYS A 97 -14.74 -8.03 4.03
CA LYS A 97 -15.77 -8.92 3.43
C LYS A 97 -15.13 -10.16 2.80
N LEU A 98 -14.09 -9.93 2.00
CA LEU A 98 -13.32 -10.99 1.33
C LEU A 98 -12.77 -12.02 2.33
N LYS A 99 -12.33 -11.57 3.51
CA LYS A 99 -11.88 -12.45 4.59
C LYS A 99 -13.00 -13.38 5.07
N GLU A 100 -14.21 -12.85 5.29
CA GLU A 100 -15.35 -13.65 5.74
C GLU A 100 -15.78 -14.65 4.65
N ASP A 101 -15.82 -14.21 3.38
CA ASP A 101 -16.16 -15.09 2.26
C ASP A 101 -15.10 -16.20 2.05
N ALA A 102 -13.81 -15.86 2.16
CA ALA A 102 -12.72 -16.84 2.11
C ALA A 102 -12.82 -17.85 3.27
N TYR A 103 -13.17 -17.39 4.48
CA TYR A 103 -13.41 -18.29 5.61
C TYR A 103 -14.55 -19.26 5.31
N GLN A 104 -15.65 -18.77 4.76
CA GLN A 104 -16.81 -19.61 4.41
C GLN A 104 -16.44 -20.64 3.33
N GLN A 105 -15.73 -20.22 2.29
CA GLN A 105 -15.27 -21.10 1.22
C GLN A 105 -14.36 -22.21 1.77
N GLN A 106 -13.39 -21.87 2.61
CA GLN A 106 -12.43 -22.85 3.15
C GLN A 106 -13.05 -23.84 4.13
N ASN A 107 -13.97 -23.40 4.99
CA ASN A 107 -14.50 -24.25 6.06
C ASN A 107 -15.79 -24.98 5.69
N TYR A 108 -16.67 -24.36 4.90
CA TYR A 108 -17.98 -24.95 4.60
C TYR A 108 -18.01 -25.70 3.26
N ALA A 109 -17.30 -25.23 2.22
CA ALA A 109 -17.34 -25.89 0.91
C ALA A 109 -16.86 -27.35 0.92
N PRO A 110 -15.86 -27.78 1.71
CA PRO A 110 -15.50 -29.19 1.81
C PRO A 110 -16.63 -30.06 2.37
N TRP A 111 -17.35 -29.57 3.39
CA TRP A 111 -18.45 -30.29 4.01
C TRP A 111 -19.63 -30.49 3.05
N PHE A 112 -19.98 -29.46 2.28
CA PHE A 112 -21.03 -29.58 1.28
C PHE A 112 -20.66 -30.52 0.12
N ARG A 113 -19.41 -30.50 -0.34
CA ARG A 113 -18.93 -31.47 -1.34
C ARG A 113 -19.02 -32.91 -0.84
N GLU A 114 -18.76 -33.12 0.45
CA GLU A 114 -18.92 -34.43 1.08
C GLU A 114 -20.39 -34.84 1.21
N LEU A 115 -21.29 -33.91 1.55
CA LEU A 115 -22.73 -34.18 1.57
C LEU A 115 -23.27 -34.63 0.22
N GLN A 116 -22.79 -34.03 -0.88
CA GLN A 116 -23.20 -34.41 -2.25
C GLN A 116 -22.81 -35.84 -2.61
N ARG A 117 -21.74 -36.38 -2.03
CA ARG A 117 -21.31 -37.77 -2.26
C ARG A 117 -22.14 -38.79 -1.49
N ARG A 118 -22.87 -38.35 -0.45
CA ARG A 118 -23.68 -39.22 0.38
C ARG A 118 -25.06 -39.41 -0.21
N GLN A 119 -25.62 -40.59 -0.01
CA GLN A 119 -27.01 -40.86 -0.37
C GLN A 119 -27.93 -40.31 0.74
N LEU A 120 -28.38 -39.07 0.54
CA LEU A 120 -29.23 -38.37 1.49
C LEU A 120 -30.72 -38.69 1.25
N PRO A 121 -31.56 -38.70 2.31
CA PRO A 121 -33.01 -38.67 2.17
C PRO A 121 -33.49 -37.51 1.26
N GLU A 122 -34.62 -37.66 0.58
CA GLU A 122 -35.10 -36.70 -0.42
C GLU A 122 -35.28 -35.26 0.11
N ASN A 123 -35.84 -35.12 1.30
CA ASN A 123 -35.97 -33.82 1.98
C ASN A 123 -34.62 -33.15 2.25
N ALA A 124 -33.62 -33.93 2.70
CA ALA A 124 -32.27 -33.45 2.96
C ALA A 124 -31.51 -33.12 1.66
N ARG A 125 -31.78 -33.84 0.56
CA ARG A 125 -31.21 -33.53 -0.77
C ARG A 125 -31.64 -32.16 -1.28
N HIS A 126 -32.94 -31.85 -1.21
CA HIS A 126 -33.46 -30.55 -1.65
C HIS A 126 -32.84 -29.41 -0.84
N VAL A 127 -32.82 -29.51 0.50
CA VAL A 127 -32.21 -28.50 1.37
C VAL A 127 -30.70 -28.34 1.09
N SER A 128 -29.98 -29.44 0.89
CA SER A 128 -28.55 -29.40 0.55
C SER A 128 -28.28 -28.68 -0.77
N GLN A 129 -29.15 -28.81 -1.77
CA GLN A 129 -29.01 -28.13 -3.06
C GLN A 129 -29.27 -26.63 -2.95
N GLU A 130 -30.28 -26.21 -2.18
CA GLU A 130 -30.54 -24.79 -1.93
C GLU A 130 -29.40 -24.12 -1.16
N LEU A 131 -28.87 -24.78 -0.13
CA LEU A 131 -27.74 -24.25 0.64
C LEU A 131 -26.43 -24.20 -0.17
N MET A 132 -26.25 -25.10 -1.16
CA MET A 132 -25.12 -25.01 -2.09
C MET A 132 -25.13 -23.73 -2.92
N ARG A 133 -26.31 -23.21 -3.29
CA ARG A 133 -26.40 -21.92 -4.01
C ARG A 133 -25.82 -20.77 -3.19
N VAL A 134 -25.84 -20.85 -1.87
CA VAL A 134 -25.21 -19.85 -0.99
C VAL A 134 -23.70 -19.85 -1.19
N LEU A 135 -23.06 -21.03 -1.33
CA LEU A 135 -21.62 -21.11 -1.62
C LEU A 135 -21.27 -20.58 -3.01
N ASP A 136 -22.13 -20.83 -4.01
CA ASP A 136 -21.94 -20.27 -5.35
C ASP A 136 -22.00 -18.73 -5.30
N GLN A 137 -22.96 -18.16 -4.56
CA GLN A 137 -23.05 -16.73 -4.30
C GLN A 137 -21.83 -16.18 -3.55
N THR A 138 -21.27 -16.94 -2.59
CA THR A 138 -20.01 -16.58 -1.92
C THR A 138 -18.85 -16.50 -2.93
N ASN A 139 -18.72 -17.46 -3.84
CA ASN A 139 -17.68 -17.43 -4.89
C ASN A 139 -17.85 -16.24 -5.84
N GLU A 140 -19.08 -15.94 -6.26
CA GLU A 140 -19.38 -14.74 -7.05
C GLU A 140 -19.03 -13.47 -6.29
N SER A 141 -19.27 -13.43 -4.97
CA SER A 141 -18.86 -12.32 -4.13
C SER A 141 -17.34 -12.17 -4.16
N ILE A 142 -16.58 -13.20 -3.78
CA ILE A 142 -15.11 -13.20 -3.80
C ILE A 142 -14.57 -12.60 -5.11
N GLN A 143 -15.07 -13.05 -6.26
CA GLN A 143 -14.68 -12.51 -7.56
C GLN A 143 -14.97 -11.01 -7.71
N ARG A 144 -16.15 -10.54 -7.28
CA ARG A 144 -16.51 -9.11 -7.28
C ARG A 144 -15.62 -8.31 -6.34
N GLU A 145 -15.38 -8.77 -5.10
CA GLU A 145 -14.50 -8.12 -4.13
C GLU A 145 -13.08 -7.98 -4.69
N VAL A 146 -12.48 -9.05 -5.22
CA VAL A 146 -11.13 -9.03 -5.83
C VAL A 146 -11.06 -8.00 -6.95
N ASN A 147 -12.02 -8.01 -7.88
CA ASN A 147 -12.05 -7.07 -9.00
C ASN A 147 -12.19 -5.62 -8.55
N ARG A 148 -13.03 -5.38 -7.53
CA ARG A 148 -13.26 -4.04 -6.98
C ARG A 148 -12.01 -3.52 -6.26
N ILE A 149 -11.35 -4.35 -5.46
CA ILE A 149 -10.09 -3.99 -4.79
C ILE A 149 -9.01 -3.67 -5.84
N ARG A 150 -8.84 -4.51 -6.86
CA ARG A 150 -7.89 -4.26 -7.97
C ARG A 150 -8.15 -2.93 -8.67
N PHE A 151 -9.41 -2.65 -8.98
CA PHE A 151 -9.81 -1.39 -9.59
C PHE A 151 -9.43 -0.19 -8.71
N ILE A 152 -9.67 -0.26 -7.40
CA ILE A 152 -9.35 0.84 -6.49
C ILE A 152 -7.84 0.98 -6.30
N LEU A 153 -7.09 -0.12 -6.16
CA LEU A 153 -5.62 -0.11 -6.12
C LEU A 153 -5.02 0.56 -7.37
N PHE A 154 -5.55 0.22 -8.55
CA PHE A 154 -5.15 0.85 -9.81
C PHE A 154 -5.34 2.37 -9.78
N ASN A 155 -6.52 2.84 -9.35
CA ASN A 155 -6.82 4.26 -9.27
C ASN A 155 -6.01 4.98 -8.17
N CYS A 156 -5.74 4.33 -7.04
CA CYS A 156 -4.87 4.86 -5.99
C CYS A 156 -3.47 5.17 -6.52
N ARG A 157 -2.89 4.35 -7.39
CA ARG A 157 -1.58 4.64 -8.00
C ARG A 157 -1.61 5.97 -8.77
N SER A 158 -2.64 6.17 -9.59
CA SER A 158 -2.82 7.42 -10.34
C SER A 158 -3.04 8.62 -9.42
N LEU A 159 -3.88 8.46 -8.39
CA LEU A 159 -4.11 9.51 -7.39
C LEU A 159 -2.84 9.88 -6.61
N LEU A 160 -1.99 8.89 -6.30
CA LEU A 160 -0.70 9.13 -5.62
C LEU A 160 0.27 9.90 -6.51
N VAL A 161 0.32 9.62 -7.81
CA VAL A 161 1.13 10.39 -8.78
C VAL A 161 0.72 11.86 -8.78
N GLU A 162 -0.59 12.16 -8.68
CA GLU A 162 -1.09 13.54 -8.63
C GLU A 162 -0.96 14.18 -7.23
N TYR A 163 -0.89 13.39 -6.16
CA TYR A 163 -0.85 13.88 -4.79
C TYR A 163 0.56 14.21 -4.31
N LEU A 164 1.53 13.33 -4.58
CA LEU A 164 2.90 13.39 -4.05
C LEU A 164 3.77 14.58 -4.50
N PRO A 165 3.53 15.28 -5.62
CA PRO A 165 4.30 16.49 -5.98
C PRO A 165 4.25 17.58 -4.91
N ARG A 166 3.17 17.62 -4.10
CA ARG A 166 3.03 18.53 -2.95
C ARG A 166 4.01 18.24 -1.81
N HIS A 167 4.75 17.14 -1.90
CA HIS A 167 5.68 16.65 -0.89
C HIS A 167 7.08 16.42 -1.48
N ARG A 168 7.44 17.16 -2.53
CA ARG A 168 8.74 17.01 -3.22
C ARG A 168 9.95 17.12 -2.29
N ASP A 169 9.88 17.95 -1.25
CA ASP A 169 10.97 18.16 -0.28
C ASP A 169 10.96 17.14 0.89
N ASN A 170 10.08 16.13 0.84
CA ASN A 170 9.97 15.16 1.93
C ASN A 170 11.15 14.16 1.90
N GLU A 171 12.18 14.46 2.68
CA GLU A 171 13.37 13.61 2.85
C GLU A 171 13.06 12.17 3.28
N LEU A 172 12.02 11.96 4.09
CA LEU A 172 11.62 10.61 4.53
C LEU A 172 11.00 9.81 3.37
N LEU A 173 10.23 10.47 2.50
CA LEU A 173 9.67 9.86 1.30
C LEU A 173 10.77 9.51 0.31
N ALA A 174 11.70 10.42 0.08
CA ALA A 174 12.87 10.21 -0.77
C ALA A 174 13.73 9.03 -0.28
N ARG A 175 14.02 8.97 1.02
CA ARG A 175 14.71 7.83 1.64
C ARG A 175 13.96 6.52 1.47
N PHE A 176 12.63 6.53 1.59
CA PHE A 176 11.83 5.34 1.34
C PHE A 176 11.93 4.86 -0.12
N PHE A 177 11.84 5.77 -1.10
CA PHE A 177 11.99 5.41 -2.51
C PHE A 177 13.36 4.82 -2.82
N LEU A 178 14.43 5.36 -2.24
CA LEU A 178 15.76 4.77 -2.35
C LEU A 178 15.83 3.38 -1.70
N ALA A 179 15.38 3.26 -0.46
CA ALA A 179 15.51 2.01 0.31
C ALA A 179 14.57 0.89 -0.14
N SER A 180 13.52 1.20 -0.89
CA SER A 180 12.49 0.25 -1.32
C SER A 180 12.16 0.40 -2.81
N GLU A 181 13.16 0.76 -3.61
CA GLU A 181 12.99 1.04 -5.03
C GLU A 181 12.33 -0.12 -5.78
N GLU A 182 12.78 -1.36 -5.54
CA GLU A 182 12.20 -2.57 -6.13
C GLU A 182 10.71 -2.71 -5.84
N LEU A 183 10.30 -2.49 -4.59
CA LEU A 183 8.89 -2.55 -4.18
C LEU A 183 8.07 -1.45 -4.88
N VAL A 184 8.58 -0.23 -4.94
CA VAL A 184 7.87 0.88 -5.59
C VAL A 184 7.78 0.64 -7.11
N ARG A 185 8.84 0.10 -7.73
CA ARG A 185 8.82 -0.31 -9.15
C ARG A 185 7.87 -1.45 -9.42
N GLU A 186 7.77 -2.45 -8.53
CA GLU A 186 6.81 -3.54 -8.64
C GLU A 186 5.36 -3.00 -8.63
N VAL A 187 5.06 -2.06 -7.73
CA VAL A 187 3.71 -1.52 -7.56
C VAL A 187 3.33 -0.55 -8.67
N PHE A 188 4.21 0.37 -9.04
CA PHE A 188 3.92 1.37 -10.07
C PHE A 188 4.19 0.88 -11.50
N GLY A 189 4.99 -0.19 -11.67
CA GLY A 189 5.30 -0.80 -12.96
C GLY A 189 5.85 0.22 -13.95
N SER A 190 5.29 0.24 -15.17
CA SER A 190 5.61 1.22 -16.21
C SER A 190 5.28 2.68 -15.81
N GLY A 191 4.49 2.89 -14.76
CA GLY A 191 4.20 4.20 -14.20
C GLY A 191 5.27 4.76 -13.26
N TYR A 192 6.29 3.97 -12.88
CA TYR A 192 7.35 4.43 -11.97
C TYR A 192 8.11 5.68 -12.50
N PRO A 193 8.55 5.75 -13.77
CA PRO A 193 9.18 6.97 -14.29
C PRO A 193 8.26 8.19 -14.22
N ARG A 194 6.96 8.01 -14.49
CA ARG A 194 5.96 9.09 -14.36
C ARG A 194 5.81 9.54 -12.90
N LEU A 195 5.86 8.62 -11.94
CA LEU A 195 5.83 8.96 -10.52
C LEU A 195 7.03 9.83 -10.12
N VAL A 196 8.25 9.40 -10.48
CA VAL A 196 9.48 10.17 -10.17
C VAL A 196 9.43 11.54 -10.84
N LYS A 197 9.08 11.58 -12.14
CA LYS A 197 8.92 12.84 -12.89
C LYS A 197 7.84 13.75 -12.29
N ALA A 198 6.72 13.21 -11.82
CA ALA A 198 5.69 14.04 -11.20
C ALA A 198 6.17 14.71 -9.91
N ILE A 199 7.02 14.03 -9.13
CA ILE A 199 7.46 14.55 -7.82
C ILE A 199 8.64 15.52 -7.97
N TYR A 200 9.58 15.22 -8.87
CA TYR A 200 10.85 15.95 -8.98
C TYR A 200 11.02 16.68 -10.32
N ASP A 201 9.97 16.75 -11.14
CA ASP A 201 10.00 17.35 -12.48
C ASP A 201 11.15 16.76 -13.33
N ASP A 202 11.98 17.62 -13.93
CA ASP A 202 13.15 17.22 -14.71
C ASP A 202 14.44 17.13 -13.86
N GLU A 203 14.33 17.09 -12.52
CA GLU A 203 15.43 16.99 -11.55
C GLU A 203 15.38 15.67 -10.71
N PRO A 204 15.37 14.48 -11.32
CA PRO A 204 15.20 13.19 -10.61
C PRO A 204 16.31 12.89 -9.59
N GLU A 205 17.50 13.50 -9.73
CA GLU A 205 18.60 13.44 -8.76
C GLU A 205 18.22 13.96 -7.36
N LEU A 206 17.19 14.82 -7.28
CA LEU A 206 16.69 15.35 -6.00
C LEU A 206 16.22 14.23 -5.07
N MET A 207 15.68 13.13 -5.61
CA MET A 207 15.31 11.96 -4.81
C MET A 207 16.51 11.43 -4.02
N TYR A 208 17.65 11.28 -4.68
CA TYR A 208 18.87 10.75 -4.08
C TYR A 208 19.51 11.75 -3.12
N LEU A 209 19.51 13.04 -3.48
CA LEU A 209 20.01 14.11 -2.61
C LEU A 209 19.21 14.23 -1.30
N LEU A 210 17.88 14.21 -1.38
CA LEU A 210 16.99 14.26 -0.21
C LEU A 210 17.09 12.98 0.64
N ALA A 211 17.25 11.82 -0.01
CA ALA A 211 17.52 10.57 0.71
C ALA A 211 18.86 10.65 1.47
N ALA A 212 19.92 11.19 0.86
CA ALA A 212 21.22 11.40 1.50
C ALA A 212 21.10 12.29 2.75
N ARG A 213 20.36 13.39 2.66
CA ARG A 213 20.06 14.28 3.81
C ARG A 213 19.35 13.54 4.95
N SER A 214 18.34 12.75 4.61
CA SER A 214 17.61 11.93 5.58
C SER A 214 18.52 10.93 6.29
N LEU A 215 19.39 10.25 5.52
CA LEU A 215 20.33 9.25 6.02
C LEU A 215 21.38 9.89 6.93
N ARG A 216 21.96 11.02 6.51
CA ARG A 216 22.91 11.79 7.32
C ARG A 216 22.30 12.23 8.65
N THR A 217 21.11 12.80 8.61
CA THR A 217 20.39 13.22 9.82
C THR A 217 20.12 12.05 10.75
N GLY A 218 19.85 10.87 10.19
CA GLY A 218 19.72 9.61 10.93
C GLY A 218 21.03 8.97 11.40
N GLY A 219 22.20 9.54 11.08
CA GLY A 219 23.52 9.02 11.47
C GLY A 219 24.13 7.99 10.51
N TRP A 220 23.48 7.68 9.40
CA TRP A 220 23.88 6.66 8.43
C TRP A 220 24.81 7.27 7.37
N ARG A 221 26.05 7.61 7.77
CA ARG A 221 26.98 8.36 6.91
C ARG A 221 27.36 7.66 5.61
N GLU A 222 27.69 6.37 5.68
CA GLU A 222 28.08 5.59 4.50
C GLU A 222 26.93 5.49 3.49
N ASP A 223 25.72 5.24 3.98
CA ASP A 223 24.51 5.23 3.16
C ASP A 223 24.23 6.60 2.52
N ALA A 224 24.45 7.68 3.29
CA ALA A 224 24.30 9.04 2.78
C ALA A 224 25.31 9.34 1.65
N LEU A 225 26.57 8.90 1.76
CA LEU A 225 27.56 9.05 0.69
C LEU A 225 27.19 8.25 -0.55
N ARG A 226 26.68 7.01 -0.39
CA ARG A 226 26.20 6.19 -1.51
C ARG A 226 25.02 6.85 -2.23
N ALA A 227 24.05 7.37 -1.48
CA ALA A 227 22.93 8.10 -2.06
C ALA A 227 23.39 9.38 -2.79
N LEU A 228 24.33 10.13 -2.20
CA LEU A 228 24.87 11.35 -2.81
C LEU A 228 25.65 11.05 -4.11
N ALA A 229 26.40 9.95 -4.15
CA ALA A 229 27.11 9.52 -5.36
C ALA A 229 26.14 9.20 -6.51
N GLU A 230 24.96 8.66 -6.22
CA GLU A 230 23.94 8.41 -7.23
C GLU A 230 23.30 9.70 -7.74
N ALA A 231 23.06 10.69 -6.87
CA ALA A 231 22.63 12.03 -7.28
C ALA A 231 23.66 12.68 -8.22
N GLU A 232 24.95 12.60 -7.86
CA GLU A 232 26.07 13.13 -8.65
C GLU A 232 26.23 12.41 -9.99
N ARG A 233 26.00 11.09 -10.05
CA ARG A 233 26.01 10.31 -11.29
C ARG A 233 24.94 10.79 -12.27
N MET A 234 23.78 11.23 -11.76
CA MET A 234 22.67 11.71 -12.57
C MET A 234 22.86 13.16 -13.01
N ASN A 235 23.28 14.05 -12.11
CA ASN A 235 23.57 15.44 -12.41
C ASN A 235 24.78 15.94 -11.60
N PRO A 236 26.01 15.86 -12.15
CA PRO A 236 27.23 16.29 -11.46
C PRO A 236 27.26 17.79 -11.13
N HIS A 237 26.43 18.59 -11.79
CA HIS A 237 26.44 20.05 -11.67
C HIS A 237 25.34 20.58 -10.74
N HIS A 238 24.60 19.69 -10.07
CA HIS A 238 23.58 20.10 -9.12
C HIS A 238 24.21 20.88 -7.95
N ASN A 239 23.80 22.14 -7.79
CA ASN A 239 24.41 23.13 -6.88
C ASN A 239 24.50 22.70 -5.40
N LEU A 240 23.58 21.84 -4.94
CA LEU A 240 23.53 21.37 -3.55
C LEU A 240 24.43 20.15 -3.23
N LEU A 241 25.10 19.55 -4.23
CA LEU A 241 25.93 18.34 -4.01
C LEU A 241 27.15 18.60 -3.13
N GLY A 242 27.86 19.70 -3.39
CA GLY A 242 29.06 20.07 -2.62
C GLY A 242 28.75 20.33 -1.15
N GLU A 243 27.72 21.14 -0.90
CA GLU A 243 27.24 21.46 0.45
C GLU A 243 26.85 20.19 1.23
N GLU A 244 26.13 19.27 0.59
CA GLU A 244 25.71 18.04 1.27
C GLU A 244 26.92 17.12 1.54
N ARG A 245 27.89 17.04 0.62
CA ARG A 245 29.13 16.26 0.83
C ARG A 245 29.91 16.76 2.03
N GLU A 246 30.09 18.07 2.15
CA GLU A 246 30.75 18.69 3.31
C GLU A 246 30.03 18.36 4.61
N ARG A 247 28.70 18.44 4.63
CA ARG A 247 27.88 18.09 5.81
C ARG A 247 28.01 16.63 6.21
N ILE A 248 28.13 15.69 5.26
CA ILE A 248 28.28 14.26 5.57
C ILE A 248 29.68 13.98 6.15
N THR A 249 30.70 14.60 5.56
CA THR A 249 32.11 14.37 5.92
C THR A 249 32.56 15.13 7.16
N ALA A 250 31.85 16.19 7.56
CA ALA A 250 32.10 16.91 8.79
C ALA A 250 32.10 15.95 10.01
N LYS A 251 33.24 15.90 10.71
CA LYS A 251 33.37 15.17 11.98
C LYS A 251 32.38 15.78 12.97
N ARG A 252 31.59 14.95 13.64
CA ARG A 252 30.86 15.37 14.85
C ARG A 252 31.94 15.65 15.89
N SER A 253 32.17 16.92 16.20
CA SER A 253 32.92 17.37 17.39
C SER A 253 32.21 16.91 18.65
#